data_AF-A0A4R0KEF2-F1
#
_entry.id   AF-A0A4R0KEF2-F1
#
_cell.length_a   1.000
_cell.length_b   1.000
_cell.length_c   1.000
_cell.angle_alpha   90.00
_cell.angle_beta   90.00
_cell.angle_gamma   90.00
#
_symmetry.space_group_name_H-M   'P 1'
#
loop_
_entity.id
_entity.type
_entity.pdbx_description
1 polymer ?
#
loop_
_entity_poly.entity_id
_entity_poly.type
_entity_poly.pdbx_seq_one_letter_code
_entity_poly.pdbx_strand_id
1 'polypeptide(L)'
;MPVGGLLWKHPRVSIGVGAVALAAVVAVVIALVSRGPEAPQTFGPWYPLTNQSGDPAVADFENHVPCAIDEPPVAECQRVKLGVVLYRDAAGAPSTYLISVLRVGVGNDRETHEGTWTVARGTGLDPRATVYQLDTGAPEHLRRYWPVGEDILYLLDNNKMPRVGDAAYGYALNSVPIGQTVQAPG
;
A
#
# COMPACT_ATOMS: atom_id res chain seq x y z
N MET A 1 4.16 75.04 -65.79
CA MET A 1 3.01 75.84 -65.32
C MET A 1 1.75 74.99 -65.48
N PRO A 2 0.85 74.93 -64.47
CA PRO A 2 1.00 74.36 -63.11
C PRO A 2 0.64 72.85 -63.09
N VAL A 3 1.24 71.94 -62.30
CA VAL A 3 1.36 71.78 -60.83
C VAL A 3 0.04 71.47 -60.13
N GLY A 4 -0.03 70.25 -59.56
CA GLY A 4 -0.99 69.81 -58.55
C GLY A 4 -1.49 68.41 -58.85
N GLY A 5 -1.35 67.39 -58.00
CA GLY A 5 -0.87 67.30 -56.63
C GLY A 5 -1.17 65.88 -56.16
N LEU A 6 -0.17 65.26 -55.56
CA LEU A 6 -0.10 63.87 -55.13
C LEU A 6 -1.11 63.57 -54.00
N LEU A 7 -1.85 62.47 -54.09
CA LEU A 7 -2.50 61.84 -52.93
C LEU A 7 -2.57 60.33 -53.13
N TRP A 8 -1.41 59.70 -52.93
CA TRP A 8 -1.26 58.25 -52.88
C TRP A 8 -1.79 57.76 -51.52
N LYS A 9 -2.90 57.02 -51.52
CA LYS A 9 -3.36 56.26 -50.34
C LYS A 9 -2.52 54.99 -50.22
N HIS A 10 -1.79 54.82 -49.13
CA HIS A 10 -1.18 53.53 -48.78
C HIS A 10 -2.26 52.54 -48.32
N PRO A 11 -2.21 51.26 -48.76
CA PRO A 11 -2.99 50.21 -48.14
C PRO A 11 -2.37 49.85 -46.78
N ARG A 12 -3.19 49.84 -45.72
CA ARG A 12 -2.84 49.31 -44.42
C ARG A 12 -2.74 47.79 -44.52
N VAL A 13 -1.52 47.27 -44.40
CA VAL A 13 -1.26 45.82 -44.30
C VAL A 13 -1.74 45.35 -42.93
N SER A 14 -2.69 44.43 -42.92
CA SER A 14 -3.28 43.79 -41.74
C SER A 14 -2.28 42.83 -41.07
N ILE A 15 -1.30 43.37 -40.35
CA ILE A 15 -0.42 42.60 -39.46
C ILE A 15 -1.16 42.43 -38.13
N GLY A 16 -2.10 41.49 -38.06
CA GLY A 16 -2.86 41.24 -36.83
C GLY A 16 -3.09 39.78 -36.50
N VAL A 17 -3.18 38.91 -37.52
CA VAL A 17 -3.59 37.51 -37.31
C VAL A 17 -2.41 36.54 -37.23
N GLY A 18 -1.30 36.81 -37.95
CA GLY A 18 -0.15 35.89 -38.00
C GLY A 18 0.66 35.79 -36.70
N ALA A 19 0.81 36.90 -35.97
CA ALA A 19 1.62 36.92 -34.74
C ALA A 19 0.93 36.19 -33.57
N VAL A 20 -0.39 36.27 -33.48
CA VAL A 20 -1.18 35.60 -32.42
C VAL A 20 -1.19 34.09 -32.62
N ALA A 21 -1.32 33.62 -33.87
CA ALA A 21 -1.28 32.19 -34.18
C ALA A 21 0.12 31.58 -33.90
N LEU A 22 1.20 32.29 -34.22
CA LEU A 22 2.56 31.82 -33.96
C LEU A 22 2.86 31.74 -32.46
N ALA A 23 2.45 32.75 -31.69
CA ALA A 23 2.62 32.77 -30.24
C ALA A 23 1.88 31.62 -29.54
N ALA A 24 0.66 31.29 -30.00
CA ALA A 24 -0.11 30.16 -29.49
C ALA A 24 0.59 28.81 -29.77
N VAL A 25 1.14 28.62 -30.97
CA VAL A 25 1.86 27.39 -31.33
C VAL A 25 3.15 27.25 -30.49
N VAL A 26 3.90 28.33 -30.32
CA VAL A 26 5.12 28.33 -29.48
C VAL A 26 4.76 28.02 -28.02
N ALA A 27 3.68 28.60 -27.49
CA ALA A 27 3.24 28.32 -26.12
C ALA A 27 2.82 26.85 -25.94
N VAL A 28 2.14 26.25 -26.92
CA VAL A 28 1.76 24.82 -26.89
C VAL A 28 2.98 23.91 -27.00
N VAL A 29 3.95 24.23 -27.87
CA VAL A 29 5.19 23.45 -27.99
C VAL A 29 6.01 23.54 -26.70
N ILE A 30 6.14 24.73 -26.11
CA ILE A 30 6.80 24.90 -24.81
C ILE A 30 6.08 24.10 -23.73
N ALA A 31 4.73 24.13 -23.68
CA ALA A 31 3.94 23.38 -22.71
C ALA A 31 4.01 21.85 -22.89
N LEU A 32 4.25 21.37 -24.12
CA LEU A 32 4.45 19.94 -24.40
C LEU A 32 5.88 19.49 -24.09
N VAL A 33 6.89 20.34 -24.34
CA VAL A 33 8.30 20.06 -24.04
C VAL A 33 8.61 20.23 -22.54
N SER A 34 7.86 21.07 -21.82
CA SER A 34 8.03 21.30 -20.39
C SER A 34 7.33 20.29 -19.48
N ARG A 35 6.66 19.27 -20.04
CA ARG A 35 6.22 18.10 -19.27
C ARG A 35 7.46 17.30 -18.89
N GLY A 36 8.05 17.66 -17.76
CA GLY A 36 9.08 16.84 -17.11
C GLY A 36 8.54 15.42 -16.87
N PRO A 37 9.42 14.43 -16.75
CA PRO A 37 9.00 13.07 -16.44
C PRO A 37 8.10 13.08 -15.20
N GLU A 38 6.94 12.42 -15.32
CA GLU A 38 6.00 12.28 -14.22
C GLU A 38 6.74 11.64 -13.05
N ALA A 39 6.67 12.26 -11.87
CA ALA A 39 7.38 11.76 -10.71
C ALA A 39 6.95 10.31 -10.44
N PRO A 40 7.88 9.38 -10.13
CA PRO A 40 7.53 8.00 -9.84
C PRO A 40 6.45 7.97 -8.76
N GLN A 41 5.35 7.25 -9.02
CA GLN A 41 4.33 7.07 -8.00
C GLN A 41 4.93 6.26 -6.85
N THR A 42 5.02 6.89 -5.69
CA THR A 42 5.41 6.24 -4.44
C THR A 42 4.13 5.91 -3.70
N PHE A 43 3.92 4.63 -3.42
CA PHE A 43 2.84 4.19 -2.57
C PHE A 43 3.37 4.15 -1.14
N GLY A 44 2.67 4.84 -0.24
CA GLY A 44 2.91 4.70 1.19
C GLY A 44 2.69 3.26 1.66
N PRO A 45 3.09 2.94 2.90
CA PRO A 45 2.69 1.67 3.52
C PRO A 45 1.17 1.50 3.41
N TRP A 46 0.70 0.25 3.33
CA TRP A 46 -0.74 -0.04 3.22
C TRP A 46 -1.51 0.23 4.54
N TYR A 47 -0.80 0.66 5.58
CA TYR A 47 -1.28 0.96 6.92
C TYR A 47 -0.82 2.36 7.36
N PRO A 48 -1.54 3.00 8.30
CA PRO A 48 -1.09 4.26 8.88
C PRO A 48 0.03 4.04 9.91
N LEU A 49 1.03 4.93 9.95
CA LEU A 49 2.16 4.84 10.89
C LEU A 49 1.75 5.01 12.36
N THR A 50 0.60 5.64 12.60
CA THR A 50 -0.03 5.78 13.91
C THR A 50 -1.49 5.38 13.79
N ASN A 51 -2.05 4.71 14.79
CA ASN A 51 -3.49 4.42 14.83
C ASN A 51 -4.31 5.69 15.17
N GLN A 52 -5.63 5.54 15.29
CA GLN A 52 -6.55 6.65 15.62
C GLN A 52 -6.29 7.28 16.99
N SER A 53 -5.64 6.54 17.90
CA SER A 53 -5.27 7.01 19.24
C SER A 53 -3.90 7.68 19.28
N GLY A 54 -3.17 7.72 18.15
CA GLY A 54 -1.81 8.25 18.07
C GLY A 54 -0.72 7.26 18.46
N ASP A 55 -1.08 5.99 18.70
CA ASP A 55 -0.11 4.95 19.05
C ASP A 55 0.72 4.58 17.82
N PRO A 56 2.06 4.51 17.90
CA PRO A 56 2.90 4.15 16.77
C PRO A 56 2.76 2.68 16.38
N ALA A 57 2.89 2.40 15.09
CA ALA A 57 3.18 1.06 14.59
C ALA A 57 4.56 0.65 15.13
N VAL A 58 4.64 -0.55 15.69
CA VAL A 58 5.89 -1.09 16.28
C VAL A 58 6.35 -2.39 15.63
N ALA A 59 5.50 -3.02 14.83
CA ALA A 59 5.85 -4.17 14.04
C ALA A 59 4.98 -4.25 12.78
N ASP A 60 5.58 -4.71 11.69
CA ASP A 60 4.97 -4.93 10.39
C ASP A 60 5.49 -6.26 9.86
N PHE A 61 4.58 -7.18 9.57
CA PHE A 61 4.89 -8.53 9.10
C PHE A 61 4.14 -8.84 7.82
N GLU A 62 4.84 -9.30 6.80
CA GLU A 62 4.24 -9.64 5.51
C GLU A 62 4.74 -10.98 4.95
N ASN A 63 3.88 -11.68 4.21
CA ASN A 63 4.28 -12.76 3.29
C ASN A 63 3.19 -13.08 2.26
N HIS A 64 3.56 -13.89 1.26
CA HIS A 64 2.63 -14.70 0.49
C HIS A 64 2.32 -16.01 1.23
N VAL A 65 1.03 -16.32 1.40
CA VAL A 65 0.54 -17.52 2.08
C VAL A 65 -0.41 -18.32 1.17
N PRO A 66 -0.62 -19.63 1.42
CA PRO A 66 -1.54 -20.44 0.62
C PRO A 66 -2.99 -19.91 0.64
N CYS A 67 -3.73 -20.12 -0.46
CA CYS A 67 -5.16 -19.79 -0.55
C CYS A 67 -6.04 -20.65 0.37
N ALA A 68 -5.51 -21.77 0.87
CA ALA A 68 -6.13 -22.58 1.93
C ALA A 68 -6.13 -21.86 3.30
N ILE A 69 -5.70 -20.61 3.36
CA ILE A 69 -5.98 -19.76 4.51
C ILE A 69 -7.48 -19.61 4.75
N ASP A 70 -8.25 -19.55 3.65
CA ASP A 70 -9.70 -19.61 3.61
C ASP A 70 -10.18 -21.07 3.55
N GLU A 71 -11.30 -21.36 4.23
CA GLU A 71 -11.93 -22.68 4.23
C GLU A 71 -13.42 -22.57 3.85
N PRO A 72 -13.83 -23.03 2.65
CA PRO A 72 -12.99 -23.55 1.57
C PRO A 72 -12.14 -22.46 0.89
N PRO A 73 -11.06 -22.84 0.17
CA PRO A 73 -10.26 -21.88 -0.61
C PRO A 73 -11.12 -21.13 -1.63
N VAL A 74 -10.86 -19.83 -1.80
CA VAL A 74 -11.55 -19.01 -2.82
C VAL A 74 -11.14 -19.47 -4.22
N ALA A 75 -12.12 -19.63 -5.11
CA ALA A 75 -11.89 -20.01 -6.50
C ALA A 75 -10.96 -19.02 -7.22
N GLU A 76 -10.10 -19.52 -8.11
CA GLU A 76 -9.11 -18.74 -8.87
C GLU A 76 -8.03 -18.03 -8.02
N CYS A 77 -8.01 -18.25 -6.70
CA CYS A 77 -6.95 -17.75 -5.85
C CYS A 77 -5.64 -18.47 -6.16
N GLN A 78 -4.60 -17.69 -6.47
CA GLN A 78 -3.24 -18.17 -6.74
C GLN A 78 -2.37 -18.14 -5.48
N ARG A 79 -2.53 -17.08 -4.68
CA ARG A 79 -1.89 -16.87 -3.37
C ARG A 79 -2.57 -15.71 -2.64
N VAL A 80 -2.32 -15.60 -1.34
CA VAL A 80 -2.76 -14.46 -0.54
C VAL A 80 -1.56 -13.64 -0.11
N LYS A 81 -1.57 -12.32 -0.34
CA LYS A 81 -0.65 -11.41 0.36
C LYS A 81 -1.26 -11.10 1.71
N LEU A 82 -0.62 -11.56 2.77
CA LEU A 82 -1.04 -11.35 4.15
C LEU A 82 -0.08 -10.36 4.82
N GLY A 83 -0.66 -9.32 5.42
CA GLY A 83 0.07 -8.33 6.21
C GLY A 83 -0.53 -8.20 7.61
N VAL A 84 0.31 -8.02 8.62
CA VAL A 84 -0.08 -7.81 10.03
C VAL A 84 0.76 -6.69 10.62
N VAL A 85 0.09 -5.65 11.10
CA VAL A 85 0.70 -4.51 11.78
C VAL A 85 0.22 -4.46 13.21
N LEU A 86 1.15 -4.25 14.14
CA LEU A 86 0.87 -4.14 15.57
C LEU A 86 1.22 -2.74 16.07
N TYR A 87 0.31 -2.17 16.85
CA TYR A 87 0.47 -0.88 17.51
C TYR A 87 0.64 -1.07 19.02
N ARG A 88 1.41 -0.18 19.65
CA ARG A 88 1.58 -0.13 21.10
C ARG A 88 1.45 1.29 21.59
N ASP A 89 0.90 1.45 22.80
CA ASP A 89 0.82 2.75 23.44
C ASP A 89 2.20 3.30 23.84
N ALA A 90 2.23 4.52 24.35
CA ALA A 90 3.45 5.18 24.81
C ALA A 90 4.17 4.45 25.97
N ALA A 91 3.45 3.60 26.72
CA ALA A 91 4.01 2.76 27.78
C ALA A 91 4.54 1.42 27.25
N GLY A 92 4.35 1.13 25.95
CA GLY A 92 4.73 -0.11 25.30
C GLY A 92 3.71 -1.24 25.50
N ALA A 93 2.51 -0.98 26.01
CA ALA A 93 1.45 -1.98 26.10
C ALA A 93 0.82 -2.23 24.73
N PRO A 94 0.37 -3.47 24.45
CA PRO A 94 -0.45 -3.75 23.26
C PRO A 94 -1.63 -2.79 23.14
N SER A 95 -1.82 -2.22 21.95
CA SER A 95 -2.96 -1.36 21.62
C SER A 95 -3.80 -2.05 20.53
N THR A 96 -3.77 -1.53 19.31
CA THR A 96 -4.52 -2.06 18.18
C THR A 96 -3.67 -2.86 17.21
N TYR A 97 -4.32 -3.54 16.27
CA TYR A 97 -3.69 -4.18 15.13
C TYR A 97 -4.40 -3.78 13.82
N LEU A 98 -3.74 -4.03 12.70
CA LEU A 98 -4.35 -4.02 11.37
C LEU A 98 -3.89 -5.28 10.60
N ILE A 99 -4.83 -5.99 10.00
CA ILE A 99 -4.57 -7.10 9.06
C ILE A 99 -4.94 -6.64 7.65
N SER A 100 -4.13 -7.00 6.66
CA SER A 100 -4.46 -6.91 5.24
C SER A 100 -4.48 -8.31 4.61
N VAL A 101 -5.56 -8.61 3.90
CA VAL A 101 -5.71 -9.82 3.08
C VAL A 101 -5.96 -9.41 1.63
N LEU A 102 -5.03 -9.75 0.73
CA LEU A 102 -5.17 -9.52 -0.71
C LEU A 102 -5.06 -10.84 -1.47
N ARG A 103 -6.14 -11.28 -2.11
CA ARG A 103 -6.22 -12.55 -2.84
C ARG A 103 -5.84 -12.35 -4.31
N VAL A 104 -4.64 -12.81 -4.69
CA VAL A 104 -4.13 -12.71 -6.06
C VAL A 104 -4.84 -13.72 -6.95
N GLY A 105 -5.30 -13.27 -8.13
CA GLY A 105 -6.02 -14.11 -9.11
C GLY A 105 -7.54 -14.02 -9.02
N VAL A 106 -8.08 -13.49 -7.92
CA VAL A 106 -9.53 -13.30 -7.72
C VAL A 106 -9.93 -11.85 -8.05
N GLY A 107 -9.14 -10.88 -7.58
CA GLY A 107 -9.38 -9.45 -7.76
C GLY A 107 -8.22 -8.62 -7.20
N ASN A 108 -8.41 -7.29 -7.15
CA ASN A 108 -7.42 -6.35 -6.63
C ASN A 108 -7.82 -5.72 -5.28
N ASP A 109 -8.93 -6.17 -4.69
CA ASP A 109 -9.46 -5.60 -3.46
C ASP A 109 -8.69 -6.12 -2.25
N ARG A 110 -8.27 -5.17 -1.40
CA ARG A 110 -7.66 -5.46 -0.11
C ARG A 110 -8.75 -5.49 0.96
N GLU A 111 -8.93 -6.63 1.58
CA GLU A 111 -9.73 -6.79 2.79
C GLU A 111 -8.88 -6.40 4.00
N THR A 112 -9.44 -5.60 4.92
CA THR A 112 -8.74 -5.19 6.15
C THR A 112 -9.56 -5.50 7.39
N HIS A 113 -8.88 -5.92 8.44
CA HIS A 113 -9.47 -6.11 9.77
C HIS A 113 -8.66 -5.34 10.80
N GLU A 114 -9.35 -4.71 11.74
CA GLU A 114 -8.74 -3.97 12.84
C GLU A 114 -9.43 -4.32 14.16
N GLY A 115 -8.72 -4.06 15.25
CA GLY A 115 -9.18 -4.36 16.60
C GLY A 115 -8.05 -4.21 17.59
N THR A 116 -8.23 -4.78 18.78
CA THR A 116 -7.24 -4.82 19.85
C THR A 116 -6.50 -6.16 19.89
N TRP A 117 -5.31 -6.16 20.47
CA TRP A 117 -4.54 -7.40 20.66
C TRP A 117 -3.91 -7.45 22.05
N THR A 118 -3.58 -8.66 22.46
CA THR A 118 -2.98 -8.94 23.76
C THR A 118 -1.82 -9.92 23.63
N VAL A 119 -1.01 -10.00 24.69
CA VAL A 119 0.06 -11.00 24.80
C VAL A 119 -0.43 -12.14 25.69
N ALA A 120 -0.66 -13.29 25.07
CA ALA A 120 -1.01 -14.54 25.73
C ALA A 120 0.21 -15.48 25.82
N ARG A 121 0.01 -16.68 26.40
CA ARG A 121 1.03 -17.72 26.50
C ARG A 121 0.54 -19.07 25.97
N GLY A 122 1.51 -19.87 25.55
CA GLY A 122 1.39 -21.27 25.18
C GLY A 122 0.98 -21.47 23.74
N THR A 123 1.82 -22.14 22.98
CA THR A 123 1.48 -22.82 21.72
C THR A 123 1.21 -24.29 22.00
N GLY A 124 0.75 -25.04 20.99
CA GLY A 124 0.65 -26.50 21.10
C GLY A 124 2.01 -27.20 21.18
N LEU A 125 3.11 -26.51 20.82
CA LEU A 125 4.48 -27.02 20.85
C LEU A 125 5.25 -26.62 22.11
N ASP A 126 4.98 -25.43 22.65
CA ASP A 126 5.63 -24.91 23.86
C ASP A 126 4.61 -24.14 24.73
N PRO A 127 4.27 -24.66 25.93
CA PRO A 127 3.30 -24.02 26.82
C PRO A 127 3.78 -22.68 27.40
N ARG A 128 5.07 -22.34 27.28
CA ARG A 128 5.64 -21.07 27.76
C ARG A 128 5.84 -20.04 26.65
N ALA A 129 5.65 -20.41 25.39
CA ALA A 129 5.82 -19.51 24.26
C ALA A 129 4.88 -18.30 24.34
N THR A 130 5.38 -17.14 23.92
CA THR A 130 4.56 -15.93 23.73
C THR A 130 3.59 -16.15 22.57
N VAL A 131 2.36 -15.69 22.71
CA VAL A 131 1.37 -15.67 21.63
C VAL A 131 0.76 -14.28 21.53
N TYR A 132 0.78 -13.69 20.34
CA TYR A 132 -0.02 -12.50 20.06
C TYR A 132 -1.44 -12.96 19.73
N GLN A 133 -2.39 -12.51 20.55
CA GLN A 133 -3.80 -12.87 20.47
C GLN A 133 -4.60 -11.65 20.07
N LEU A 134 -5.18 -11.68 18.87
CA LEU A 134 -6.09 -10.67 18.37
C LEU A 134 -7.49 -10.92 18.93
N ASP A 135 -8.29 -9.85 19.03
CA ASP A 135 -9.68 -9.93 19.45
C ASP A 135 -10.61 -10.46 18.35
N THR A 136 -11.92 -10.30 18.55
CA THR A 136 -12.94 -10.81 17.62
C THR A 136 -13.10 -10.01 16.34
N GLY A 137 -12.44 -8.85 16.20
CA GLY A 137 -12.39 -8.08 14.96
C GLY A 137 -11.69 -8.81 13.82
N ALA A 138 -10.82 -9.76 14.15
CA ALA A 138 -10.16 -10.64 13.17
C ALA A 138 -10.99 -11.92 12.93
N PRO A 139 -10.98 -12.48 11.71
CA PRO A 139 -11.47 -13.82 11.44
C PRO A 139 -10.82 -14.84 12.35
N GLU A 140 -11.56 -15.86 12.81
CA GLU A 140 -11.09 -16.81 13.83
C GLU A 140 -9.74 -17.45 13.48
N HIS A 141 -9.58 -17.87 12.23
CA HIS A 141 -8.37 -18.52 11.70
C HIS A 141 -7.17 -17.56 11.53
N LEU A 142 -7.32 -16.27 11.86
CA LEU A 142 -6.29 -15.22 11.84
C LEU A 142 -6.02 -14.63 13.23
N ARG A 143 -6.57 -15.19 14.31
CA ARG A 143 -6.51 -14.53 15.63
C ARG A 143 -5.23 -14.77 16.42
N ARG A 144 -4.38 -15.69 16.02
CA ARG A 144 -3.28 -16.17 16.87
C ARG A 144 -1.99 -16.24 16.11
N TYR A 145 -0.97 -15.60 16.67
CA TYR A 145 0.36 -15.61 16.10
C TYR A 145 1.41 -15.94 17.14
N TRP A 146 2.43 -16.67 16.73
CA TRP A 146 3.59 -16.95 17.55
C TRP A 146 4.80 -16.14 17.04
N PRO A 147 5.21 -15.08 17.75
CA PRO A 147 6.45 -14.38 17.45
C PRO A 147 7.64 -15.28 17.81
N VAL A 148 8.56 -15.45 16.86
CA VAL A 148 9.82 -16.17 17.03
C VAL A 148 10.96 -15.20 16.72
N GLY A 149 11.60 -14.71 17.78
CA GLY A 149 12.55 -13.61 17.68
C GLY A 149 11.85 -12.30 17.32
N GLU A 150 12.57 -11.42 16.62
CA GLU A 150 12.06 -10.11 16.19
C GLU A 150 11.53 -10.15 14.74
N ASP A 151 11.93 -11.17 13.96
CA ASP A 151 11.77 -11.15 12.50
C ASP A 151 10.71 -12.09 11.96
N ILE A 152 10.25 -13.08 12.73
CA ILE A 152 9.34 -14.11 12.25
C ILE A 152 8.06 -14.14 13.08
N LEU A 153 6.93 -14.13 12.39
CA LEU A 153 5.61 -14.28 12.99
C LEU A 153 4.87 -15.46 12.36
N TYR A 154 4.71 -16.55 13.10
CA TYR A 154 3.94 -17.71 12.63
C TYR A 154 2.45 -17.51 12.86
N LEU A 155 1.62 -17.69 11.83
CA LEU A 155 0.18 -17.84 12.00
C LEU A 155 -0.12 -19.22 12.63
N LEU A 156 -0.93 -19.22 13.68
CA LEU A 156 -1.34 -20.42 14.39
C LEU A 156 -2.77 -20.84 14.02
N ASP A 157 -3.03 -22.14 14.10
CA ASP A 157 -4.38 -22.70 14.01
C ASP A 157 -5.15 -22.59 15.35
N ASN A 158 -6.39 -23.12 15.35
CA ASN A 158 -7.25 -23.13 16.52
C ASN A 158 -6.70 -23.96 17.69
N ASN A 159 -5.82 -24.93 17.41
CA ASN A 159 -5.11 -25.75 18.38
C ASN A 159 -3.79 -25.12 18.84
N LYS A 160 -3.50 -23.89 18.38
CA LYS A 160 -2.27 -23.13 18.65
C LYS A 160 -1.01 -23.81 18.08
N MET A 161 -1.16 -24.61 17.05
CA MET A 161 -0.03 -25.16 16.28
C MET A 161 0.29 -24.21 15.12
N PRO A 162 1.57 -24.07 14.73
CA PRO A 162 1.91 -23.35 13.50
C PRO A 162 1.18 -23.97 12.31
N ARG A 163 0.52 -23.13 11.50
CA ARG A 163 -0.15 -23.63 10.29
C ARG A 163 0.87 -24.20 9.32
N VAL A 164 0.53 -25.34 8.73
CA VAL A 164 1.36 -26.01 7.71
C VAL A 164 0.99 -25.45 6.35
N GLY A 165 2.01 -25.01 5.61
CA GLY A 165 1.86 -24.52 4.25
C GLY A 165 1.78 -25.63 3.20
N ASP A 166 2.00 -25.25 1.95
CA ASP A 166 2.15 -26.16 0.82
C ASP A 166 3.58 -26.13 0.27
N ALA A 167 3.79 -26.72 -0.92
CA ALA A 167 5.11 -26.78 -1.55
C ALA A 167 5.67 -25.41 -2.01
N ALA A 168 4.81 -24.40 -2.15
CA ALA A 168 5.17 -23.07 -2.65
C ALA A 168 5.13 -21.99 -1.55
N TYR A 169 4.20 -22.08 -0.60
CA TYR A 169 3.95 -21.04 0.39
C TYR A 169 3.80 -21.60 1.80
N GLY A 170 4.40 -20.90 2.78
CA GLY A 170 4.26 -21.16 4.21
C GLY A 170 3.34 -20.16 4.91
N TYR A 171 3.20 -20.31 6.23
CA TYR A 171 2.46 -19.39 7.11
C TYR A 171 3.36 -18.66 8.11
N ALA A 172 4.64 -18.49 7.76
CA ALA A 172 5.60 -17.67 8.49
C ALA A 172 5.67 -16.29 7.81
N LEU A 173 5.35 -15.23 8.54
CA LEU A 173 5.47 -13.86 8.05
C LEU A 173 6.82 -13.28 8.47
N ASN A 174 7.39 -12.44 7.61
CA ASN A 174 8.69 -11.82 7.87
C ASN A 174 8.49 -10.36 8.27
N SER A 175 9.33 -9.87 9.18
CA SER A 175 9.37 -8.45 9.53
C SER A 175 9.72 -7.61 8.30
N VAL A 176 9.05 -6.48 8.17
CA VAL A 176 9.33 -5.46 7.16
C VAL A 176 9.67 -4.16 7.90
N PRO A 177 10.67 -3.39 7.45
CA PRO A 177 10.95 -2.10 8.08
C PRO A 177 9.73 -1.18 8.01
N ILE A 178 9.39 -0.57 9.15
CA ILE A 178 8.20 0.27 9.26
C ILE A 178 8.34 1.53 8.39
N GLY A 179 7.25 1.87 7.70
CA GLY A 179 7.17 3.10 6.90
C GLY A 179 7.95 3.08 5.59
N GLN A 180 8.33 1.89 5.11
CA GLN A 180 8.87 1.74 3.76
C GLN A 180 7.83 2.17 2.73
N THR A 181 8.25 3.03 1.80
CA THR A 181 7.46 3.39 0.62
C THR A 181 7.91 2.54 -0.54
N VAL A 182 6.96 2.08 -1.35
CA VAL A 182 7.27 1.30 -2.55
C VAL A 182 7.14 2.21 -3.76
N GLN A 183 8.23 2.33 -4.52
CA GLN A 183 8.21 3.00 -5.81
C GLN A 183 7.68 2.02 -6.86
N ALA A 184 6.71 2.45 -7.66
CA ALA A 184 6.24 1.66 -8.80
C ALA A 184 7.41 1.36 -9.76
N PRO A 185 7.47 0.16 -10.36
CA PRO A 185 8.36 -0.09 -11.49
C PRO A 185 8.04 0.94 -12.60
N GLY A 186 9.08 1.60 -13.11
CA GLY A 186 8.99 2.51 -14.25
C GLY A 186 8.93 1.79 -15.59
#